data_AF-A0A645BZU1-F1
#
_entry.id   AF-A0A645BZU1-F1
#
_cell.length_a   1.000
_cell.length_b   1.000
_cell.length_c   1.000
_cell.angle_alpha   90.00
_cell.angle_beta   90.00
_cell.angle_gamma   90.00
#
_symmetry.space_group_name_H-M   'P 1'
#
loop_
_entity.id
_entity.type
_entity.pdbx_description
1 polymer ?
#
loop_
_entity_poly.entity_id
_entity_poly.type
_entity_poly.pdbx_seq_one_letter_code
_entity_poly.pdbx_strand_id
1 'polypeptide(L)'
;MPNETEYENGTENLRLIGNKVDYIITHVAPTEIASRLGKTPVEEEKELNDYLTRVSTDNDYSEWFFGHYHVDRDLGQFHSVFRIIRVLP
;
A
#
# COMPACT_ATOMS: atom_id res chain seq x y z
N MET A 1 7.51 12.57 2.26
CA MET A 1 6.99 11.74 3.35
C MET A 1 5.80 12.44 3.96
N PRO A 2 4.71 11.72 4.29
CA PRO A 2 3.62 12.28 5.08
C PRO A 2 4.07 12.68 6.48
N ASN A 3 3.38 13.63 7.08
CA ASN A 3 3.53 13.97 8.50
C ASN A 3 2.51 13.21 9.37
N GLU A 4 2.64 13.32 10.70
CA GLU A 4 1.78 12.62 11.67
C GLU A 4 0.29 12.91 11.46
N THR A 5 -0.10 14.17 11.25
CA THR A 5 -1.50 14.55 11.01
C THR A 5 -2.05 13.93 9.71
N GLU A 6 -1.23 13.76 8.68
CA GLU A 6 -1.64 13.11 7.43
C GLU A 6 -1.86 11.59 7.62
N TYR A 7 -1.00 10.94 8.41
CA TYR A 7 -1.19 9.53 8.78
C TYR A 7 -2.45 9.31 9.62
N GLU A 8 -2.69 10.16 10.62
CA GLU A 8 -3.89 10.14 11.46
C GLU A 8 -5.15 10.36 10.61
N ASN A 9 -5.13 11.35 9.72
CA ASN A 9 -6.25 11.61 8.82
C ASN A 9 -6.57 10.38 7.95
N GLY A 10 -5.56 9.70 7.40
CA GLY A 10 -5.79 8.47 6.63
C GLY A 10 -6.43 7.35 7.46
N THR A 11 -5.91 7.11 8.66
CA THR A 11 -6.44 6.09 9.58
C THR A 11 -7.87 6.40 10.02
N GLU A 12 -8.16 7.64 10.38
CA GLU A 12 -9.49 8.03 10.86
C GLU A 12 -10.54 7.96 9.75
N ASN A 13 -10.20 8.35 8.52
CA ASN A 13 -11.15 8.24 7.40
C ASN A 13 -11.50 6.78 7.09
N LEU A 14 -10.54 5.86 7.16
CA LEU A 14 -10.81 4.42 7.05
C LEU A 14 -11.71 3.94 8.19
N ARG A 15 -11.45 4.37 9.42
CA ARG A 15 -12.27 4.02 10.59
C ARG A 15 -13.72 4.50 10.46
N LEU A 16 -13.94 5.70 9.91
CA LEU A 16 -15.28 6.27 9.71
C LEU A 16 -16.14 5.46 8.73
N ILE A 17 -15.52 4.73 7.81
CA ILE A 17 -16.21 3.82 6.87
C ILE A 17 -16.14 2.36 7.30
N GLY A 18 -15.72 2.09 8.54
CA GLY A 18 -15.66 0.76 9.11
C GLY A 18 -14.51 -0.10 8.60
N ASN A 19 -13.40 0.51 8.15
CA ASN A 19 -12.20 -0.15 7.66
C ASN A 19 -12.45 -1.08 6.46
N LYS A 20 -13.38 -0.71 5.57
CA LYS A 20 -13.73 -1.49 4.38
C LYS A 20 -13.69 -0.62 3.13
N VAL A 21 -12.87 -1.01 2.16
CA VAL A 21 -12.78 -0.37 0.84
C VAL A 21 -12.61 -1.43 -0.23
N ASP A 22 -12.97 -1.15 -1.48
CA ASP A 22 -12.69 -2.12 -2.55
C ASP A 22 -11.21 -2.09 -2.95
N TYR A 23 -10.62 -0.89 -2.98
CA TYR A 23 -9.30 -0.65 -3.52
C TYR A 23 -8.44 0.25 -2.62
N ILE A 24 -7.15 -0.07 -2.53
CA ILE A 24 -6.13 0.79 -1.96
C ILE A 24 -5.11 1.14 -3.06
N ILE A 25 -4.71 2.41 -3.13
CA ILE A 25 -3.73 2.90 -4.11
C ILE A 25 -2.67 3.70 -3.39
N THR A 26 -1.41 3.30 -3.51
CA THR A 26 -0.27 3.97 -2.86
C THR A 26 0.91 4.14 -3.82
N HIS A 27 1.86 4.99 -3.45
CA HIS A 27 3.09 5.11 -4.24
C HIS A 27 4.03 3.92 -4.01
N VAL A 28 4.25 3.55 -2.74
CA VAL A 28 5.14 2.46 -2.31
C VAL A 28 4.35 1.29 -1.72
N ALA A 29 4.99 0.13 -1.59
CA ALA A 29 4.39 -1.05 -0.97
C ALA A 29 4.49 -1.03 0.57
N PRO A 30 3.67 -1.80 1.29
CA PRO A 30 3.95 -2.17 2.68
C PRO A 30 5.32 -2.85 2.83
N THR A 31 5.93 -2.77 4.03
CA THR A 31 7.29 -3.27 4.32
C THR A 31 7.50 -4.73 3.91
N GLU A 32 6.57 -5.62 4.27
CA GLU A 32 6.65 -7.04 3.92
C GLU A 32 6.47 -7.27 2.40
N ILE A 33 5.60 -6.50 1.75
CA ILE A 33 5.35 -6.62 0.31
C ILE A 33 6.56 -6.15 -0.50
N ALA A 34 7.20 -5.05 -0.10
CA ALA A 34 8.48 -4.62 -0.67
C ALA A 34 9.53 -5.73 -0.55
N SER A 35 9.60 -6.38 0.62
CA SER A 35 10.54 -7.48 0.88
C SER A 35 10.25 -8.70 -0.02
N ARG A 36 8.98 -9.05 -0.23
CA ARG A 36 8.54 -10.11 -1.17
C ARG A 36 8.86 -9.79 -2.64
N LEU A 37 9.03 -8.51 -3.00
CA LEU A 37 9.55 -8.08 -4.30
C LEU A 37 11.07 -8.16 -4.41
N GLY A 38 11.78 -8.57 -3.35
CA GLY A 38 13.23 -8.52 -3.27
C GLY A 38 13.77 -7.09 -3.14
N LYS A 39 12.97 -6.20 -2.55
CA LYS A 39 13.31 -4.79 -2.32
C LYS A 39 13.37 -4.52 -0.83
N THR A 40 14.36 -3.77 -0.40
CA THR A 40 14.45 -3.28 0.98
C THR A 40 14.03 -1.82 0.96
N PRO A 41 13.04 -1.41 1.77
CA PRO A 41 12.73 0.01 1.94
C PRO A 41 13.98 0.80 2.31
N VAL A 42 14.13 2.00 1.75
CA VAL A 42 15.14 2.94 2.20
C VAL A 42 14.73 3.54 3.55
N GLU A 43 15.70 3.97 4.35
CA GLU A 43 15.46 4.43 5.73
C GLU A 43 14.43 5.58 5.77
N GLU A 44 14.49 6.48 4.79
CA GLU A 44 13.60 7.63 4.68
C GLU A 44 12.15 7.26 4.40
N GLU A 45 11.90 6.09 3.82
CA GLU A 45 10.55 5.61 3.48
C GLU A 45 9.98 4.66 4.53
N LYS A 46 10.83 4.09 5.39
CA LYS A 46 10.48 3.02 6.31
C LYS A 46 9.23 3.33 7.15
N GLU A 47 9.11 4.57 7.63
CA GLU A 47 7.93 5.02 8.38
C GLU A 47 6.63 4.88 7.57
N LEU A 48 6.65 5.25 6.29
CA LEU A 48 5.51 5.11 5.39
C LEU A 48 5.25 3.63 5.08
N ASN A 49 6.28 2.82 4.83
CA ASN A 49 6.09 1.38 4.57
C ASN A 49 5.48 0.67 5.79
N ASP A 50 5.88 1.04 7.00
CA ASP A 50 5.33 0.50 8.25
C ASP A 50 3.91 1.00 8.51
N TYR A 51 3.61 2.27 8.21
CA TYR A 51 2.24 2.78 8.21
C TYR A 51 1.33 1.97 7.26
N LEU A 52 1.77 1.74 6.03
CA LEU A 52 1.01 0.95 5.05
C LEU A 52 0.88 -0.52 5.46
N THR A 53 1.84 -1.05 6.24
CA THR A 53 1.72 -2.37 6.83
C THR A 53 0.56 -2.42 7.82
N ARG A 54 0.40 -1.39 8.68
CA ARG A 54 -0.77 -1.28 9.58
C ARG A 54 -2.07 -1.12 8.81
N VAL A 55 -2.09 -0.29 7.76
CA VAL A 55 -3.27 -0.16 6.89
C VAL A 55 -3.66 -1.53 6.31
N SER A 56 -2.69 -2.33 5.88
CA SER A 56 -2.94 -3.68 5.38
C SER A 56 -3.48 -4.65 6.44
N THR A 57 -3.09 -4.52 7.71
CA THR A 57 -3.55 -5.43 8.77
C THR A 57 -4.91 -5.06 9.34
N ASP A 58 -5.24 -3.77 9.32
CA ASP A 58 -6.37 -3.23 10.07
C ASP A 58 -7.63 -3.02 9.20
N ASN A 59 -7.53 -3.27 7.89
CA ASN A 59 -8.60 -2.99 6.92
C ASN A 59 -8.88 -4.18 5.99
N ASP A 60 -10.15 -4.34 5.62
CA ASP A 60 -10.58 -5.27 4.58
C ASP A 60 -10.57 -4.55 3.23
N TYR A 61 -9.91 -5.15 2.24
CA TYR A 61 -9.88 -4.65 0.86
C TYR A 61 -9.84 -5.80 -0.15
N SER A 62 -10.27 -5.52 -1.38
CA SER A 62 -10.22 -6.52 -2.46
C SER A 62 -8.86 -6.50 -3.14
N GLU A 63 -8.38 -5.33 -3.58
CA GLU A 63 -7.09 -5.20 -4.28
C GLU A 63 -6.31 -3.94 -3.86
N TRP A 64 -4.99 -4.03 -3.87
CA TRP A 64 -4.06 -2.94 -3.54
C TRP A 64 -3.05 -2.73 -4.66
N PHE A 65 -3.05 -1.53 -5.24
CA PHE A 65 -2.12 -1.12 -6.29
C PHE A 65 -1.02 -0.21 -5.75
N PHE A 66 0.24 -0.48 -6.11
CA PHE A 66 1.37 0.36 -5.74
C PHE A 66 2.43 0.44 -6.84
N GLY A 67 3.23 1.51 -6.84
CA GLY A 67 4.24 1.78 -7.85
C GLY A 67 5.66 1.63 -7.33
N HIS A 68 6.49 2.63 -7.62
CA HIS A 68 7.86 2.84 -7.13
C HIS A 68 8.93 1.85 -7.61
N TYR A 69 8.64 0.55 -7.71
CA TYR A 69 9.67 -0.48 -7.94
C TYR A 69 9.97 -0.75 -9.42
N HIS A 70 9.32 -0.02 -10.35
CA HIS A 70 9.49 -0.12 -11.81
C HIS A 70 9.36 -1.54 -12.37
N VAL A 71 8.47 -2.33 -11.79
CA VAL A 71 8.19 -3.71 -12.17
C VAL A 71 6.69 -3.94 -12.12
N ASP A 72 6.15 -4.64 -13.11
CA ASP A 72 4.78 -5.15 -13.07
C ASP A 72 4.81 -6.52 -12.37
N ARG A 73 4.13 -6.68 -11.23
CA ARG A 73 4.12 -7.94 -10.47
C ARG A 73 2.93 -8.07 -9.53
N ASP A 74 2.29 -9.24 -9.56
CA ASP A 74 1.18 -9.60 -8.68
C ASP A 74 1.65 -10.47 -7.49
N LEU A 75 1.14 -10.18 -6.30
CA LEU A 75 1.50 -10.82 -5.03
C LEU A 75 0.27 -11.15 -4.18
N GLY A 76 -0.72 -11.82 -4.77
CA GLY A 76 -2.05 -11.99 -4.18
C GLY A 76 -2.87 -10.74 -4.47
N GLN A 77 -3.44 -10.12 -3.45
CA GLN A 77 -4.24 -8.88 -3.54
C GLN A 77 -3.38 -7.63 -3.81
N PHE A 78 -2.07 -7.79 -4.03
CA PHE A 78 -1.08 -6.72 -4.10
C PHE A 78 -0.47 -6.65 -5.50
N HIS A 79 -0.58 -5.50 -6.15
CA HIS A 79 -0.19 -5.29 -7.54
C HIS A 79 0.83 -4.16 -7.66
N SER A 80 2.08 -4.53 -7.97
CA SER A 80 3.08 -3.56 -8.39
C SER A 80 2.80 -3.19 -9.85
N VAL A 81 2.62 -1.90 -10.14
CA VAL A 81 2.28 -1.39 -11.47
C VAL A 81 3.34 -0.40 -11.97
N PHE A 82 3.79 -0.58 -13.21
CA PHE A 82 4.72 0.32 -13.88
C PHE A 82 4.26 0.69 -15.29
N ARG A 83 3.85 -0.28 -16.12
CA ARG A 83 3.51 0.00 -17.53
C ARG A 83 2.02 0.09 -17.79
N ILE A 84 1.20 -0.73 -17.13
CA ILE A 84 -0.24 -0.79 -17.39
C ILE A 84 -0.97 -1.13 -16.10
N ILE A 85 -1.99 -0.35 -15.77
CA ILE A 85 -3.00 -0.74 -14.78
C ILE A 85 -4.07 -1.54 -15.52
N ARG A 86 -4.17 -2.85 -15.28
CA ARG A 86 -5.25 -3.68 -15.82
C ARG A 86 -6.10 -4.23 -14.68
N VAL A 87 -7.38 -3.89 -14.68
CA VAL A 87 -8.39 -4.65 -13.94
C VAL A 87 -8.77 -5.81 -14.85
N LEU A 88 -8.37 -7.04 -14.50
CA LEU A 88 -8.85 -8.22 -15.22
C LEU A 88 -10.28 -8.52 -14.76
N PRO A 89 -11.19 -8.83 -15.71
CA PRO A 89 -12.57 -9.21 -15.39
C PRO A 89 -12.69 -10.58 -14.73
#